data_AF-A8HX46-F1
#
_entry.id   AF-A8HX46-F1
#
_cell.length_a   1.000
_cell.length_b   1.000
_cell.length_c   1.000
_cell.angle_alpha   90.00
_cell.angle_beta   90.00
_cell.angle_gamma   90.00
#
_symmetry.space_group_name_H-M   'P 1'
#
loop_
_entity.id
_entity.type
_entity.pdbx_description
1 polymer ?
#
loop_
_entity_poly.entity_id
_entity_poly.type
_entity_poly.pdbx_seq_one_letter_code
_entity_poly.pdbx_strand_id
1 'polypeptide(L)'
;MRWFPKARVEALSDGIFAFAMTLLVLDIRLPADLPITSPQELSAQIFGLWPQALTYLISFFVLGALWRAGIELRRAEETIAGGLLRVWLVYLFFITALPFSSALVAHYGHMAPAVWLYAGHMAILGLLTLPLTHFEVARGQKAIIVATRRRMLLFIASAVLAAVIACFSPRHALWAFGLNILDRLWPAPRSEGRRPG
;
A
#
# COMPACT_ATOMS: atom_id res chain seq x y z
N MET A 1 25.40 -20.18 -2.35
CA MET A 1 24.18 -19.34 -2.22
C MET A 1 22.99 -20.28 -2.05
N ARG A 2 22.20 -20.17 -0.96
CA ARG A 2 21.03 -21.05 -0.75
C ARG A 2 19.83 -20.52 -1.54
N TRP A 3 19.06 -21.45 -2.12
CA TRP A 3 17.85 -21.18 -2.90
C TRP A 3 16.63 -21.73 -2.17
N PHE A 4 15.50 -21.04 -2.29
CA PHE A 4 14.26 -21.39 -1.60
C PHE A 4 13.10 -21.54 -2.60
N PRO A 5 12.10 -22.40 -2.34
CA PRO A 5 10.93 -22.55 -3.21
C PRO A 5 10.12 -21.26 -3.28
N LYS A 6 9.92 -20.73 -4.50
CA LYS A 6 9.21 -19.46 -4.75
C LYS A 6 7.75 -19.51 -4.33
N ALA A 7 7.07 -20.62 -4.64
CA ALA A 7 5.65 -20.83 -4.30
C ALA A 7 5.34 -20.65 -2.81
N ARG A 8 6.27 -21.03 -1.91
CA ARG A 8 6.07 -20.85 -0.46
C ARG A 8 6.15 -19.39 -0.04
N VAL A 9 7.05 -18.62 -0.64
CA VAL A 9 7.22 -17.19 -0.34
C VAL A 9 6.03 -16.40 -0.88
N GLU A 10 5.59 -16.74 -2.08
CA GLU A 10 4.39 -16.19 -2.70
C GLU A 10 3.12 -16.48 -1.89
N ALA A 11 2.91 -17.72 -1.45
CA ALA A 11 1.76 -18.08 -0.62
C ALA A 11 1.76 -17.35 0.73
N LEU A 12 2.95 -17.20 1.36
CA LEU A 12 3.10 -16.40 2.58
C LEU A 12 2.76 -14.93 2.31
N SER A 13 3.21 -14.37 1.19
CA SER A 13 2.90 -13.02 0.78
C SER A 13 1.39 -12.83 0.63
N ASP A 14 0.71 -13.72 -0.11
CA ASP A 14 -0.75 -13.65 -0.31
C ASP A 14 -1.51 -13.67 1.02
N GLY A 15 -1.11 -14.54 1.95
CA GLY A 15 -1.69 -14.58 3.30
C GLY A 15 -1.46 -13.29 4.10
N ILE A 16 -0.25 -12.73 4.06
CA ILE A 16 0.09 -11.49 4.77
C ILE A 16 -0.66 -10.29 4.19
N PHE A 17 -0.75 -10.17 2.87
CA PHE A 17 -1.52 -9.10 2.23
C PHE A 17 -3.00 -9.18 2.59
N ALA A 18 -3.60 -10.37 2.49
CA ALA A 18 -5.00 -10.58 2.86
C ALA A 18 -5.26 -10.19 4.33
N PHE A 19 -4.40 -10.63 5.25
CA PHE A 19 -4.53 -10.32 6.67
C PHE A 19 -4.33 -8.84 6.98
N ALA A 20 -3.30 -8.19 6.40
CA ALA A 20 -3.08 -6.76 6.60
C ALA A 20 -4.24 -5.92 6.06
N MET A 21 -4.79 -6.28 4.90
CA MET A 21 -5.94 -5.59 4.29
C MET A 21 -7.21 -5.70 5.15
N THR A 22 -7.46 -6.84 5.79
CA THR A 22 -8.62 -7.00 6.68
C THR A 22 -8.43 -6.28 8.00
N LEU A 23 -7.22 -6.21 8.55
CA LEU A 23 -6.95 -5.47 9.79
C LEU A 23 -7.21 -3.96 9.66
N LEU A 24 -7.06 -3.38 8.47
CA LEU A 24 -7.28 -1.94 8.26
C LEU A 24 -8.69 -1.48 8.65
N VAL A 25 -9.71 -2.33 8.48
CA VAL A 25 -11.10 -1.94 8.76
C VAL A 25 -11.38 -1.82 10.26
N LEU A 26 -10.58 -2.48 11.11
CA LEU A 26 -10.80 -2.53 12.57
C LEU A 26 -10.62 -1.17 13.26
N ASP A 27 -10.04 -0.21 12.55
CA ASP A 27 -9.85 1.16 13.03
C ASP A 27 -11.05 2.07 12.71
N ILE A 28 -11.93 1.67 11.79
CA ILE A 28 -13.19 2.36 11.54
C ILE A 28 -14.20 1.90 12.59
N ARG A 29 -14.17 2.56 13.74
CA ARG A 29 -15.08 2.25 14.85
C ARG A 29 -15.46 3.50 15.63
N LEU A 30 -16.66 3.47 16.19
CA LEU A 30 -17.10 4.48 17.15
C LEU A 30 -16.37 4.29 18.49
N PRO A 31 -16.08 5.38 19.23
CA PRO A 31 -15.61 5.28 20.61
C PRO A 31 -16.58 4.46 21.47
N ALA A 32 -16.05 3.54 22.28
CA ALA A 32 -16.86 2.57 23.03
C ALA A 32 -17.76 3.21 24.10
N ASP A 33 -17.33 4.35 24.67
CA ASP A 33 -17.99 4.99 25.81
C ASP A 33 -18.84 6.21 25.42
N LEU A 34 -19.21 6.35 24.14
CA LEU A 34 -20.08 7.43 23.69
C LEU A 34 -21.54 7.11 24.00
N PRO A 35 -22.22 7.86 24.90
CA PRO A 35 -23.65 7.72 25.08
C PRO A 35 -24.35 8.28 23.83
N ILE A 36 -24.84 7.38 22.97
CA ILE A 36 -25.65 7.76 21.81
C ILE A 36 -27.11 7.62 22.21
N THR A 37 -27.81 8.75 22.29
CA THR A 37 -29.18 8.84 22.82
C THR A 37 -30.23 9.18 21.76
N SER A 38 -29.81 9.59 20.56
CA SER A 38 -30.71 9.89 19.44
C SER A 38 -30.20 9.43 18.07
N PRO A 39 -31.09 9.22 17.08
CA PRO A 39 -30.69 8.93 15.70
C PRO A 39 -29.81 10.02 15.07
N GLN A 40 -30.02 11.29 15.45
CA GLN A 40 -29.23 12.42 14.96
C GLN A 40 -27.80 12.37 15.48
N GLU A 41 -27.61 12.02 16.76
CA GLU A 41 -26.29 11.80 17.36
C GLU A 41 -25.56 10.64 16.69
N LEU A 42 -26.24 9.50 16.48
CA LEU A 42 -25.66 8.35 15.77
C LEU A 42 -25.19 8.75 14.37
N SER A 43 -26.03 9.47 13.63
CA SER A 43 -25.71 9.91 12.27
C SER A 43 -24.49 10.82 12.26
N ALA A 44 -24.44 11.80 13.16
CA ALA A 44 -23.31 12.72 13.28
C ALA A 44 -22.00 11.99 13.59
N GLN A 45 -22.03 10.98 14.47
CA GLN A 45 -20.87 10.17 14.82
C GLN A 45 -20.40 9.32 13.63
N ILE A 46 -21.32 8.72 12.86
CA ILE A 46 -20.98 7.99 11.63
C ILE A 46 -20.28 8.91 10.62
N PHE A 47 -20.81 10.11 10.39
CA PHE A 47 -20.15 11.09 9.50
C PHE A 47 -18.79 11.55 10.05
N GLY A 48 -18.63 11.60 11.36
CA GLY A 48 -17.36 11.87 12.03
C GLY A 48 -16.27 10.83 11.76
N LEU A 49 -16.62 9.61 11.31
CA LEU A 49 -15.66 8.56 10.97
C LEU A 49 -14.97 8.75 9.60
N TRP A 50 -15.29 9.83 8.88
CA TRP A 50 -14.72 10.11 7.56
C TRP A 50 -13.18 10.08 7.51
N PRO A 51 -12.42 10.65 8.48
CA PRO A 51 -10.96 10.58 8.46
C PRO A 51 -10.41 9.15 8.55
N GLN A 52 -11.02 8.30 9.39
CA GLN A 52 -10.68 6.88 9.50
C GLN A 52 -11.00 6.16 8.19
N ALA A 53 -12.19 6.39 7.63
CA ALA A 53 -12.62 5.79 6.36
C ALA A 53 -11.71 6.18 5.19
N LEU A 54 -11.31 7.46 5.10
CA LEU A 54 -10.39 7.95 4.08
C LEU A 54 -9.03 7.26 4.16
N THR A 55 -8.46 7.20 5.36
CA THR A 55 -7.14 6.57 5.58
C THR A 55 -7.19 5.07 5.30
N TYR A 56 -8.26 4.40 5.74
CA TYR A 56 -8.54 3.00 5.41
C TYR A 56 -8.55 2.78 3.89
N LEU A 57 -9.32 3.57 3.13
CA LEU A 57 -9.42 3.41 1.68
C LEU A 57 -8.07 3.61 1.00
N ILE A 58 -7.32 4.66 1.37
CA ILE A 58 -5.97 4.90 0.84
C ILE A 58 -5.08 3.67 1.10
N SER A 59 -4.99 3.21 2.35
CA SER A 59 -4.13 2.09 2.75
C SER A 59 -4.55 0.78 2.07
N PHE A 60 -5.85 0.51 1.98
CA PHE A 60 -6.39 -0.70 1.35
C PHE A 60 -6.05 -0.75 -0.15
N PHE A 61 -6.28 0.35 -0.87
CA PHE A 61 -5.95 0.40 -2.30
C PHE A 61 -4.44 0.43 -2.57
N VAL A 62 -3.64 0.98 -1.65
CA VAL A 62 -2.17 0.86 -1.70
C VAL A 62 -1.76 -0.61 -1.60
N LEU A 63 -2.23 -1.33 -0.59
CA LEU A 63 -1.93 -2.76 -0.42
C LEU A 63 -2.41 -3.59 -1.62
N GLY A 64 -3.64 -3.36 -2.09
CA GLY A 64 -4.20 -4.06 -3.24
C GLY A 64 -3.38 -3.80 -4.53
N ALA A 65 -2.93 -2.57 -4.75
CA ALA A 65 -2.09 -2.25 -5.91
C ALA A 65 -0.70 -2.89 -5.82
N LEU A 66 -0.10 -2.91 -4.63
CA LEU A 66 1.18 -3.57 -4.36
C LEU A 66 1.08 -5.09 -4.54
N TRP A 67 0.01 -5.70 -4.04
CA TRP A 67 -0.29 -7.12 -4.21
C TRP A 67 -0.50 -7.48 -5.68
N ARG A 68 -1.31 -6.70 -6.41
CA ARG A 68 -1.55 -6.90 -7.85
C ARG A 68 -0.24 -6.81 -8.64
N ALA A 69 0.59 -5.81 -8.37
CA ALA A 69 1.91 -5.69 -9.01
C ALA A 69 2.77 -6.93 -8.74
N GLY A 70 2.75 -7.45 -7.52
CA GLY A 70 3.44 -8.69 -7.16
C GLY A 70 2.93 -9.92 -7.95
N ILE A 71 1.63 -10.00 -8.26
CA ILE A 71 1.08 -11.06 -9.13
C ILE A 71 1.57 -10.90 -10.56
N GLU A 72 1.50 -9.69 -11.11
CA GLU A 72 1.89 -9.40 -12.50
C GLU A 72 3.38 -9.70 -12.75
N LEU A 73 4.21 -9.60 -11.70
CA LEU A 73 5.66 -9.79 -11.76
C LEU A 73 6.10 -11.25 -11.51
N ARG A 74 5.20 -12.20 -11.26
CA ARG A 74 5.60 -13.59 -10.95
C ARG A 74 6.33 -14.23 -12.14
N ARG A 75 7.63 -14.52 -11.96
CA ARG A 75 8.44 -15.35 -12.89
C ARG A 75 8.02 -16.80 -12.95
N ALA A 76 8.35 -17.44 -14.07
CA ALA A 76 8.35 -18.90 -14.23
C ALA A 76 9.46 -19.61 -13.42
N GLU A 77 10.48 -18.89 -12.96
CA GLU A 77 11.55 -19.47 -12.12
C GLU A 77 10.97 -19.99 -10.80
N GLU A 78 11.25 -21.25 -10.44
CA GLU A 78 10.66 -21.89 -9.26
C GLU A 78 11.37 -21.58 -7.94
N THR A 79 12.51 -20.86 -7.99
CA THR A 79 13.36 -20.62 -6.81
C THR A 79 13.78 -19.17 -6.63
N ILE A 80 14.02 -18.79 -5.38
CA ILE A 80 14.47 -17.46 -4.96
C ILE A 80 15.81 -17.57 -4.24
N ALA A 81 16.75 -16.70 -4.58
CA ALA A 81 18.03 -16.62 -3.87
C ALA A 81 17.85 -16.04 -2.45
N GLY A 82 18.59 -16.57 -1.47
CA GLY A 82 18.47 -16.15 -0.06
C GLY A 82 18.73 -14.67 0.21
N GLY A 83 19.48 -13.96 -0.64
CA GLY A 83 19.63 -12.51 -0.55
C GLY A 83 18.33 -11.75 -0.82
N LEU A 84 17.59 -12.17 -1.85
CA LEU A 84 16.30 -11.59 -2.22
C LEU A 84 15.22 -11.92 -1.18
N LEU A 85 15.26 -13.14 -0.62
CA LEU A 85 14.35 -13.55 0.46
C LEU A 85 14.41 -12.58 1.67
N ARG A 86 15.59 -12.07 2.03
CA ARG A 86 15.72 -11.10 3.13
C ARG A 86 14.99 -9.79 2.85
N VAL A 87 15.18 -9.24 1.65
CA VAL A 87 14.48 -8.02 1.22
C VAL A 87 12.97 -8.27 1.22
N TRP A 88 12.55 -9.45 0.79
CA TRP A 88 11.14 -9.83 0.77
C TRP A 88 10.53 -9.93 2.18
N LEU A 89 11.24 -10.53 3.14
CA LEU A 89 10.78 -10.60 4.53
C LEU A 89 10.67 -9.20 5.17
N VAL A 90 11.63 -8.31 4.90
CA VAL A 90 11.55 -6.91 5.35
C VAL A 90 10.36 -6.20 4.72
N TYR A 91 10.12 -6.41 3.43
CA TYR A 91 8.93 -5.89 2.75
C TYR A 91 7.64 -6.37 3.41
N LEU A 92 7.51 -7.68 3.64
CA LEU A 92 6.33 -8.27 4.30
C LEU A 92 6.14 -7.76 5.73
N PHE A 93 7.22 -7.51 6.47
CA PHE A 93 7.15 -6.85 7.79
C PHE A 93 6.54 -5.45 7.69
N PHE A 94 6.91 -4.65 6.70
CA PHE A 94 6.28 -3.33 6.52
C PHE A 94 4.83 -3.46 6.05
N ILE A 95 4.46 -4.52 5.30
CA ILE A 95 3.05 -4.78 4.97
C ILE A 95 2.23 -5.07 6.24
N THR A 96 2.72 -5.93 7.13
CA THR A 96 2.01 -6.24 8.39
C THR A 96 1.94 -5.06 9.34
N ALA A 97 2.90 -4.14 9.29
CA ALA A 97 2.92 -2.93 10.11
C ALA A 97 2.05 -1.80 9.56
N LEU A 98 1.58 -1.87 8.29
CA LEU A 98 0.81 -0.79 7.69
C LEU A 98 -0.47 -0.43 8.47
N PRO A 99 -1.27 -1.40 8.97
CA PRO A 99 -2.46 -1.10 9.77
C PRO A 99 -2.18 -0.18 10.97
N PHE A 100 -1.03 -0.35 11.63
CA PHE A 100 -0.63 0.52 12.73
C PHE A 100 -0.42 1.97 12.28
N SER A 101 0.38 2.20 11.25
CA SER A 101 0.65 3.56 10.76
C SER A 101 -0.61 4.24 10.22
N SER A 102 -1.49 3.46 9.58
CA SER A 102 -2.79 3.90 9.08
C SER A 102 -3.69 4.33 10.24
N ALA A 103 -3.78 3.53 11.30
CA ALA A 103 -4.58 3.89 12.48
C ALA A 103 -4.04 5.15 13.17
N LEU A 104 -2.72 5.29 13.26
CA LEU A 104 -2.08 6.45 13.86
C LEU A 104 -2.44 7.74 13.13
N VAL A 105 -2.35 7.77 11.80
CA VAL A 105 -2.69 8.98 11.03
C VAL A 105 -4.19 9.21 10.94
N ALA A 106 -5.02 8.17 11.03
CA ALA A 106 -6.47 8.32 11.12
C ALA A 106 -6.90 9.08 12.39
N HIS A 107 -6.27 8.79 13.52
CA HIS A 107 -6.58 9.42 14.81
C HIS A 107 -5.85 10.76 15.02
N TYR A 108 -4.59 10.82 14.60
CA TYR A 108 -3.70 11.94 14.91
C TYR A 108 -3.24 12.69 13.65
N GLY A 109 -3.94 12.57 12.52
CA GLY A 109 -3.56 13.21 11.25
C GLY A 109 -3.55 14.75 11.28
N HIS A 110 -4.10 15.35 12.33
CA HIS A 110 -3.96 16.78 12.61
C HIS A 110 -2.60 17.15 13.24
N MET A 111 -1.78 16.17 13.63
CA MET A 111 -0.43 16.30 14.18
C MET A 111 0.60 15.83 13.16
N ALA A 112 1.61 16.66 12.88
CA ALA A 112 2.64 16.35 11.88
C ALA A 112 3.37 15.00 12.10
N PRO A 113 3.73 14.59 13.34
CA PRO A 113 4.43 13.31 13.55
C PRO A 113 3.66 12.08 13.04
N ALA A 114 2.33 12.06 13.18
CA ALA A 114 1.52 10.94 12.70
C ALA A 114 1.53 10.85 11.17
N VAL A 115 1.47 12.01 10.50
CA VAL A 115 1.57 12.10 9.05
C VAL A 115 2.96 11.71 8.57
N TRP A 116 4.03 12.16 9.24
CA TRP A 116 5.40 11.80 8.88
C TRP A 116 5.67 10.31 9.01
N LEU A 117 5.17 9.68 10.07
CA LEU A 117 5.31 8.24 10.27
C LEU A 117 4.60 7.46 9.16
N TYR A 118 3.36 7.83 8.83
CA TYR A 118 2.62 7.21 7.72
C TYR A 118 3.29 7.44 6.36
N ALA A 119 3.73 8.68 6.08
CA ALA A 119 4.43 9.01 4.85
C ALA A 119 5.77 8.26 4.72
N GLY A 120 6.55 8.17 5.80
CA GLY A 120 7.77 7.39 5.86
C GLY A 120 7.51 5.90 5.60
N HIS A 121 6.45 5.34 6.21
CA HIS A 121 6.04 3.96 5.98
C HIS A 121 5.73 3.71 4.50
N MET A 122 4.94 4.59 3.87
CA MET A 122 4.61 4.51 2.45
C MET A 122 5.85 4.64 1.55
N ALA A 123 6.76 5.56 1.86
CA ALA A 123 8.01 5.72 1.14
C ALA A 123 8.89 4.46 1.24
N ILE A 124 8.99 3.85 2.42
CA ILE A 124 9.74 2.60 2.63
C ILE A 124 9.13 1.46 1.79
N LEU A 125 7.81 1.30 1.79
CA LEU A 125 7.14 0.31 0.93
C LEU A 125 7.44 0.56 -0.56
N GLY A 126 7.40 1.82 -1.00
CA GLY A 126 7.81 2.20 -2.35
C GLY A 126 9.27 1.86 -2.66
N LEU A 127 10.21 2.10 -1.74
CA LEU A 127 11.62 1.80 -1.94
C LEU A 127 11.91 0.30 -1.96
N LEU A 128 11.28 -0.48 -1.09
CA LEU A 128 11.48 -1.93 -1.00
C LEU A 128 10.97 -2.68 -2.23
N THR A 129 10.02 -2.10 -2.96
CA THR A 129 9.50 -2.72 -4.19
C THR A 129 10.41 -2.53 -5.41
N LEU A 130 11.26 -1.50 -5.43
CA LEU A 130 12.22 -1.27 -6.52
C LEU A 130 13.17 -2.47 -6.77
N PRO A 131 13.90 -3.01 -5.77
CA PRO A 131 14.75 -4.17 -6.01
C PRO A 131 13.94 -5.41 -6.38
N LEU A 132 12.77 -5.63 -5.77
CA LEU A 132 11.91 -6.79 -6.07
C LEU A 132 11.49 -6.79 -7.55
N THR A 133 11.06 -5.65 -8.09
CA THR A 133 10.71 -5.54 -9.52
C THR A 133 11.88 -5.80 -10.47
N HIS A 134 13.10 -5.41 -10.09
CA HIS A 134 14.30 -5.65 -10.90
C HIS A 134 14.66 -7.14 -10.96
N PHE A 135 14.48 -7.86 -9.85
CA PHE A 135 14.78 -9.29 -9.75
C PHE A 135 13.65 -10.20 -10.24
N GLU A 136 12.44 -9.68 -10.47
CA GLU A 136 11.28 -10.48 -10.86
C GLU A 136 10.92 -10.39 -12.35
N VAL A 137 11.61 -9.60 -13.17
CA VAL A 137 11.26 -9.51 -14.61
C VAL A 137 12.16 -10.33 -15.52
N ALA A 138 11.57 -11.28 -16.26
CA ALA A 138 12.22 -11.98 -17.35
C ALA A 138 12.56 -11.02 -18.51
N ARG A 139 13.61 -11.32 -19.30
CA ARG A 139 13.98 -10.54 -20.49
C ARG A 139 12.77 -10.45 -21.44
N GLY A 140 12.09 -9.30 -21.49
CA GLY A 140 10.95 -9.08 -22.40
C GLY A 140 9.90 -8.07 -21.93
N GLN A 141 9.74 -7.84 -20.63
CA GLN A 141 8.68 -6.97 -20.09
C GLN A 141 9.15 -5.58 -19.64
N LYS A 142 10.08 -4.96 -20.38
CA LYS A 142 10.64 -3.63 -20.02
C LYS A 142 9.55 -2.55 -19.84
N ALA A 143 8.49 -2.59 -20.65
CA ALA A 143 7.38 -1.63 -20.55
C ALA A 143 6.63 -1.74 -19.21
N ILE A 144 6.42 -2.96 -18.71
CA ILE A 144 5.77 -3.21 -17.41
C ILE A 144 6.67 -2.70 -16.28
N ILE A 145 7.99 -2.94 -16.34
CA ILE A 145 8.94 -2.38 -15.35
C ILE A 145 8.88 -0.86 -15.31
N VAL A 146 8.93 -0.20 -16.46
CA VAL A 146 8.94 1.26 -16.53
C VAL A 146 7.63 1.83 -15.99
N ALA A 147 6.49 1.23 -16.33
CA ALA A 147 5.19 1.63 -15.81
C ALA A 147 5.10 1.43 -14.29
N THR A 148 5.51 0.27 -13.79
CA THR A 148 5.54 -0.05 -12.36
C THR A 148 6.48 0.86 -11.59
N ARG A 149 7.68 1.12 -12.11
CA ARG A 149 8.66 2.02 -11.50
C ARG A 149 8.18 3.46 -11.49
N ARG A 150 7.55 3.95 -12.58
CA ARG A 150 6.95 5.29 -12.63
C ARG A 150 5.88 5.44 -11.56
N ARG A 151 4.99 4.45 -11.44
CA ARG A 151 3.94 4.41 -10.40
C ARG A 151 4.53 4.41 -8.99
N MET A 152 5.58 3.65 -8.75
CA MET A 152 6.31 3.64 -7.46
C MET A 152 6.96 4.99 -7.15
N LEU A 153 7.58 5.63 -8.14
CA LEU A 153 8.18 6.95 -7.97
C LEU A 153 7.13 8.03 -7.70
N LEU A 154 5.99 8.01 -8.40
CA LEU A 154 4.86 8.91 -8.12
C LEU A 154 4.34 8.69 -6.70
N PHE A 155 4.25 7.44 -6.26
CA PHE A 155 3.85 7.10 -4.91
C PHE A 155 4.84 7.62 -3.86
N ILE A 156 6.14 7.42 -4.04
CA ILE A 156 7.18 7.96 -3.14
C ILE A 156 7.13 9.50 -3.15
N ALA A 157 7.02 10.13 -4.32
CA ALA A 157 6.92 11.58 -4.45
C ALA A 157 5.69 12.13 -3.71
N SER A 158 4.55 11.44 -3.78
CA SER A 158 3.35 11.81 -3.04
C SER A 158 3.52 11.67 -1.53
N ALA A 159 4.28 10.69 -1.06
CA ALA A 159 4.59 10.53 0.36
C ALA A 159 5.50 11.66 0.85
N VAL A 160 6.52 12.03 0.07
CA VAL A 160 7.38 13.18 0.36
C VAL A 160 6.56 14.46 0.37
N LEU A 161 5.68 14.66 -0.62
CA LEU A 161 4.79 15.82 -0.68
C LEU A 161 3.86 15.89 0.55
N ALA A 162 3.28 14.76 0.97
CA ALA A 162 2.47 14.68 2.18
C ALA A 162 3.27 15.10 3.42
N ALA A 163 4.51 14.63 3.55
CA ALA A 163 5.38 15.00 4.68
C ALA A 163 5.71 16.50 4.70
N VAL A 164 5.95 17.11 3.54
CA VAL A 164 6.18 18.56 3.40
C VAL A 164 4.93 19.36 3.72
N ILE A 165 3.75 18.96 3.20
CA ILE A 165 2.48 19.61 3.52
C ILE A 165 2.20 19.54 5.02
N ALA A 166 2.54 18.43 5.69
CA ALA A 166 2.37 18.29 7.12
C ALA A 166 3.17 19.30 7.97
N CYS A 167 4.25 19.88 7.46
CA CYS A 167 4.96 20.94 8.18
C CYS A 167 4.13 22.22 8.33
N PHE A 168 3.18 22.46 7.43
CA PHE A 168 2.36 23.68 7.39
C PHE A 168 0.89 23.40 7.73
N SER A 169 0.37 22.26 7.28
CA SER A 169 -1.03 21.89 7.43
C SER A 169 -1.23 20.36 7.44
N PRO A 170 -0.99 19.68 8.58
CA PRO A 170 -1.15 18.23 8.71
C PRO A 170 -2.51 17.71 8.23
N ARG A 171 -3.58 18.45 8.54
CA ARG A 171 -4.96 18.10 8.17
C ARG A 171 -5.17 17.88 6.68
N HIS A 172 -4.40 18.58 5.84
CA HIS A 172 -4.53 18.50 4.38
C HIS A 172 -3.52 17.56 3.71
N ALA A 173 -2.54 17.05 4.46
CA ALA A 173 -1.44 16.26 3.90
C ALA A 173 -1.90 14.96 3.23
N LEU A 174 -2.96 14.33 3.75
CA LEU A 174 -3.48 13.08 3.20
C LEU A 174 -4.08 13.23 1.79
N TRP A 175 -4.47 14.43 1.38
CA TRP A 175 -4.96 14.68 0.01
C TRP A 175 -3.88 14.44 -1.05
N ALA A 176 -2.59 14.57 -0.69
CA ALA A 176 -1.49 14.23 -1.60
C ALA A 176 -1.52 12.75 -2.03
N PHE A 177 -2.00 11.85 -1.16
CA PHE A 177 -2.14 10.43 -1.51
C PHE A 177 -3.33 10.16 -2.43
N GLY A 178 -4.39 10.99 -2.38
CA GLY A 178 -5.59 10.85 -3.21
C GLY A 178 -5.29 10.85 -4.72
N LEU A 179 -4.26 11.61 -5.14
CA LEU A 179 -3.81 11.67 -6.54
C LEU A 179 -3.33 10.31 -7.09
N ASN A 180 -2.90 9.39 -6.22
CA ASN A 180 -2.38 8.08 -6.65
C ASN A 180 -3.48 7.01 -6.78
N ILE A 181 -4.67 7.24 -6.22
CA ILE A 181 -5.76 6.24 -6.23
C ILE A 181 -6.29 6.08 -7.66
N LEU A 182 -6.43 7.18 -8.40
CA LEU A 182 -6.96 7.19 -9.76
C LEU A 182 -6.06 6.46 -10.78
N ASP A 183 -4.73 6.58 -10.66
CA ASP A 183 -3.78 5.87 -11.55
C ASP A 183 -3.63 4.38 -11.21
N ARG A 184 -3.97 3.97 -9.98
CA ARG A 184 -3.83 2.58 -9.51
C ARG A 184 -4.98 1.67 -9.93
N LEU A 185 -6.19 2.20 -10.09
CA LEU A 185 -7.38 1.41 -10.46
C LEU A 185 -7.48 1.11 -11.96
N TRP A 186 -6.74 1.81 -12.83
CA TRP A 186 -6.80 1.58 -14.27
C TRP A 186 -5.87 0.43 -14.73
N PRO A 187 -6.40 -0.59 -15.42
CA PRO A 187 -5.58 -1.66 -15.98
C PRO A 187 -4.63 -1.12 -17.06
N ALA A 188 -3.42 -1.68 -17.12
CA ALA A 188 -2.53 -1.39 -18.24
C ALA A 188 -3.22 -1.84 -19.56
N PRO A 189 -3.12 -1.07 -20.66
CA PRO A 189 -3.67 -1.48 -21.94
C PRO A 189 -3.14 -2.86 -22.30
N ARG A 190 -4.03 -3.80 -22.59
CA ARG A 190 -3.63 -5.12 -23.12
C ARG A 190 -2.84 -4.85 -24.40
N SER A 191 -1.57 -5.23 -24.43
CA SER A 191 -0.89 -5.37 -25.72
C SER A 191 -1.64 -6.45 -26.49
N GLU A 192 -2.31 -6.07 -27.58
CA GLU A 192 -2.98 -7.00 -28.48
C GLU A 192 -1.99 -8.10 -28.88
N GLY A 193 -2.17 -9.28 -28.29
CA GLY A 193 -1.47 -10.47 -28.72
C GLY A 193 -1.96 -10.81 -30.12
N ARG A 194 -1.03 -10.79 -31.09
CA ARG A 194 -1.17 -11.47 -32.38
C ARG A 194 -1.87 -12.82 -32.16
N ARG A 195 -3.03 -12.99 -32.79
CA ARG A 195 -3.66 -14.31 -32.91
C ARG A 195 -2.67 -15.23 -33.64
N PRO A 196 -2.39 -16.45 -33.14
CA PRO A 196 -1.77 -17.46 -33.99
C PRO A 196 -2.80 -17.84 -35.06
N GLY A 197 -2.44 -17.59 -36.31
CA GLY A 197 -3.10 -18.16 -37.49
C GLY A 197 -2.57 -19.55 -37.78
#